data_AF-A0AAD4UUZ1-F1
#
_entry.id   AF-A0AAD4UUZ1-F1
#
_cell.length_a   1.000
_cell.length_b   1.000
_cell.length_c   1.000
_cell.angle_alpha   90.00
_cell.angle_beta   90.00
_cell.angle_gamma   90.00
#
_symmetry.space_group_name_H-M   'P 1'
#
loop_
_entity.id
_entity.type
_entity.pdbx_description
1 polymer ?
#
loop_
_entity_poly.entity_id
_entity_poly.type
_entity_poly.pdbx_seq_one_letter_code
_entity_poly.pdbx_strand_id
1 'polypeptide(L)'
;MAFTGDALLIRGCGRTDFQGGSSHQLYKSVHSQIFTLPKNTLIYPRLTKDETYPDGKTTMSVYERKASIREFYGLIFPSLLQR
;
A
#
# COMPACT_ATOMS: atom_id res chain seq x y z
N MET A 1 -2.93 -5.24 14.46
CA MET A 1 -1.79 -5.30 13.51
C MET A 1 -2.32 -5.91 12.22
N ALA A 2 -1.84 -5.47 11.05
CA ALA A 2 -2.30 -5.93 9.74
C ALA A 2 -1.11 -6.27 8.84
N PHE A 3 -1.07 -7.47 8.27
CA PHE A 3 -0.06 -7.88 7.30
C PHE A 3 -0.61 -7.65 5.89
N THR A 4 0.04 -6.79 5.11
CA THR A 4 -0.48 -6.35 3.81
C THR A 4 0.21 -7.00 2.61
N GLY A 5 1.31 -7.73 2.85
CA GLY A 5 2.11 -8.32 1.78
C GLY A 5 2.48 -7.26 0.74
N ASP A 6 2.25 -7.58 -0.53
CA ASP A 6 2.50 -6.68 -1.66
C ASP A 6 1.32 -5.73 -1.95
N ALA A 7 0.19 -5.82 -1.25
CA ALA A 7 -0.94 -4.91 -1.51
C ALA A 7 -0.63 -3.46 -1.08
N LEU A 8 0.21 -3.30 -0.06
CA LEU A 8 0.58 -1.99 0.48
C LEU A 8 2.01 -2.02 0.98
N LEU A 9 2.83 -1.10 0.50
CA LEU A 9 4.28 -0.98 0.77
C LEU A 9 4.60 0.37 1.43
N ILE A 10 5.85 0.56 1.88
CA ILE A 10 6.23 1.74 2.67
C ILE A 10 6.04 3.06 1.92
N ARG A 11 6.26 3.05 0.61
CA ARG A 11 6.11 4.21 -0.28
C ARG A 11 5.36 3.88 -1.56
N GLY A 12 4.51 2.86 -1.52
CA GLY A 12 3.84 2.39 -2.72
C GLY A 12 2.93 1.20 -2.52
N CYS A 13 2.85 0.39 -3.56
CA CYS A 13 2.14 -0.88 -3.60
C CYS A 13 2.79 -1.79 -4.63
N GLY A 14 2.50 -3.08 -4.52
CA GLY A 14 2.92 -4.08 -5.48
C GLY A 14 2.32 -3.85 -6.86
N ARG A 15 2.96 -4.51 -7.83
CA ARG A 15 2.54 -4.48 -9.23
C ARG A 15 1.17 -5.12 -9.44
N THR A 16 0.45 -4.67 -10.46
CA THR A 16 -0.91 -5.16 -10.78
C THR A 16 -1.08 -5.59 -12.24
N ASP A 17 0.00 -5.64 -13.00
CA ASP A 17 0.08 -5.97 -14.43
C ASP A 17 0.45 -7.45 -14.70
N PHE A 18 0.70 -8.23 -13.64
CA PHE A 18 1.06 -9.65 -13.71
C PHE A 18 0.10 -10.48 -12.83
N GLN A 19 0.11 -11.81 -13.02
CA GLN A 19 -0.68 -12.76 -12.21
C GLN A 19 -2.19 -12.46 -12.14
N GLY A 20 -2.76 -11.85 -13.18
CA GLY A 20 -4.17 -11.45 -13.18
C GLY A 20 -4.48 -10.30 -12.22
N GLY A 21 -3.47 -9.50 -11.85
CA GLY A 21 -3.63 -8.32 -11.01
C GLY A 21 -4.57 -7.27 -11.62
N SER A 22 -5.12 -6.41 -10.76
CA SER A 22 -5.96 -5.29 -11.18
C SER A 22 -5.75 -4.11 -10.24
N SER A 23 -5.34 -2.97 -10.79
CA SER A 23 -5.18 -1.72 -10.03
C SER A 23 -6.52 -1.25 -9.44
N HIS A 24 -7.63 -1.52 -10.14
CA HIS A 24 -8.98 -1.26 -9.65
C HIS A 24 -9.32 -2.10 -8.42
N GLN A 25 -9.01 -3.40 -8.46
CA GLN A 25 -9.24 -4.29 -7.33
C GLN A 25 -8.33 -3.94 -6.15
N LEU A 26 -7.07 -3.62 -6.42
CA LEU A 26 -6.12 -3.17 -5.41
C LEU A 26 -6.62 -1.91 -4.69
N TYR A 27 -7.02 -0.89 -5.45
CA TYR A 27 -7.59 0.34 -4.92
C TYR A 27 -8.78 0.06 -4.00
N LYS A 28 -9.75 -0.75 -4.47
CA LYS A 28 -10.94 -1.11 -3.70
C LYS A 28 -10.60 -1.85 -2.42
N SER A 29 -9.68 -2.82 -2.48
CA SER A 29 -9.25 -3.60 -1.31
C SER A 29 -8.57 -2.74 -0.25
N VAL A 30 -7.66 -1.85 -0.65
CA VAL A 30 -6.98 -0.94 0.28
C VAL A 30 -7.98 -0.03 0.98
N HIS A 31 -8.93 0.55 0.23
CA HIS A 31 -9.92 1.47 0.80
C HIS A 31 -10.95 0.79 1.71
N SER A 32 -11.41 -0.40 1.33
CA SER A 32 -12.46 -1.12 2.08
C SER A 32 -11.93 -1.91 3.27
N GLN A 33 -10.69 -2.41 3.21
CA GLN A 33 -10.14 -3.31 4.23
C GLN A 33 -9.07 -2.65 5.10
N ILE A 34 -8.15 -1.87 4.51
CA ILE A 34 -7.00 -1.33 5.26
C ILE A 34 -7.34 0.03 5.86
N PHE A 35 -7.95 0.92 5.07
CA PHE A 35 -8.25 2.28 5.54
C PHE A 35 -9.48 2.38 6.45
N THR A 36 -10.21 1.28 6.64
CA THR A 36 -11.27 1.16 7.63
C THR A 36 -10.74 0.78 9.01
N LEU A 37 -9.49 0.34 9.12
CA LEU A 37 -8.87 -0.03 10.39
C LEU A 37 -8.58 1.20 11.28
N PRO A 38 -8.47 0.99 12.61
CA PRO A 38 -8.05 2.04 13.54
C PRO A 38 -6.73 2.69 13.13
N LYS A 39 -6.61 4.01 13.31
CA LYS A 39 -5.46 4.83 12.88
C LYS A 39 -4.11 4.33 13.42
N ASN A 40 -4.09 3.79 14.64
CA ASN A 40 -2.91 3.25 15.30
C ASN A 40 -2.57 1.81 14.89
N THR A 41 -3.35 1.19 13.99
CA THR A 41 -3.06 -0.16 13.51
C THR A 41 -1.75 -0.15 12.76
N LEU A 42 -0.78 -0.93 13.25
CA LEU A 42 0.48 -1.18 12.55
C LEU A 42 0.24 -2.08 11.33
N ILE A 43 0.79 -1.63 10.21
CA ILE A 43 0.83 -2.25 8.89
C ILE A 43 2.23 -2.84 8.71
N TYR A 44 2.23 -4.12 8.35
CA TYR A 44 3.42 -4.93 8.08
C TYR A 44 3.41 -5.30 6.58
N PRO A 45 4.12 -4.55 5.74
CA PRO A 45 4.26 -4.86 4.33
C PRO A 45 5.16 -6.08 4.11
N ARG A 46 5.19 -6.60 2.88
CA ARG A 46 6.26 -7.52 2.50
C ARG A 46 7.59 -6.77 2.53
N LEU A 47 8.56 -7.34 3.24
CA LEU A 47 9.89 -6.76 3.36
C LEU A 47 10.67 -6.98 2.08
N THR A 48 10.97 -5.90 1.38
CA THR A 48 12.01 -5.84 0.36
C THR A 48 13.18 -5.03 0.94
N LYS A 49 14.43 -5.39 0.59
CA LYS A 49 15.63 -4.76 1.18
C LYS A 49 15.70 -3.26 0.93
N ASP A 50 14.99 -2.77 -0.09
CA ASP A 50 15.05 -1.40 -0.59
C ASP A 50 13.88 -0.52 -0.11
N GLU A 51 12.91 -1.07 0.63
CA GLU A 51 11.71 -0.34 1.07
C GLU A 51 11.64 -0.18 2.60
N THR A 52 12.76 0.20 3.21
CA THR A 52 12.80 0.61 4.62
C THR A 52 12.84 2.12 4.75
N TYR A 53 12.35 2.65 5.87
CA TYR A 53 12.59 4.04 6.22
C TYR A 53 14.09 4.27 6.52
N PRO A 54 14.59 5.51 6.42
CA PRO A 54 16.00 5.83 6.71
C PRO A 54 16.46 5.45 8.12
N ASP A 55 15.53 5.36 9.07
CA ASP A 55 15.75 4.93 10.45
C ASP A 55 15.74 3.39 10.62
N GLY A 56 15.59 2.63 9.53
CA GLY A 56 15.48 1.17 9.53
C GLY A 56 14.09 0.65 9.89
N LYS A 57 13.08 1.52 10.09
CA LYS A 57 11.71 1.09 10.39
C LYS A 57 11.13 0.35 9.18
N THR A 58 10.53 -0.80 9.47
CA THR A 58 9.94 -1.73 8.48
C THR A 58 8.41 -1.75 8.52
N THR A 59 7.80 -0.92 9.35
CA THR A 59 6.36 -0.87 9.58
C THR A 59 5.85 0.56 9.50
N MET A 60 4.54 0.71 9.34
CA MET A 60 3.88 2.01 9.47
C MET A 60 2.51 1.86 10.09
N SER A 61 1.92 2.94 10.60
CA SER A 61 0.53 2.97 11.00
C SER A 61 -0.40 3.27 9.83
N VAL A 62 -1.68 2.91 9.96
CA VAL A 62 -2.75 3.34 9.04
C VAL A 62 -2.79 4.87 8.93
N TYR A 63 -2.51 5.58 10.02
CA TYR A 63 -2.40 7.03 10.02
C TYR A 63 -1.27 7.54 9.11
N GLU A 64 -0.04 7.05 9.31
CA GLU A 64 1.11 7.41 8.46
C GLU A 64 0.83 7.11 7.00
N ARG A 65 0.19 5.96 6.72
CA ARG A 65 -0.17 5.57 5.35
C ARG A 65 -1.18 6.50 4.69
N LYS A 66 -2.20 6.92 5.43
CA LYS A 66 -3.21 7.87 4.93
C LYS A 66 -2.58 9.24 4.67
N ALA A 67 -1.58 9.63 5.46
CA ALA A 67 -0.82 10.85 5.23
C ALA A 67 0.03 10.79 3.95
N SER A 68 0.60 9.63 3.62
CA SER A 68 1.36 9.40 2.38
C SER A 68 0.52 8.87 1.20
N ILE A 69 -0.81 9.05 1.22
CA ILE A 69 -1.70 8.43 0.22
C ILE A 69 -1.42 8.87 -1.21
N ARG A 70 -0.85 10.06 -1.40
CA ARG A 70 -0.49 10.59 -2.72
C ARG A 70 0.55 9.74 -3.45
N GLU A 71 1.52 9.17 -2.75
CA GLU A 71 2.56 8.31 -3.35
C GLU A 71 1.93 7.06 -3.98
N PHE A 72 0.96 6.48 -3.29
CA PHE A 72 0.18 5.36 -3.81
C PHE A 72 -0.66 5.71 -5.02
N TYR A 73 -1.36 6.85 -4.97
CA TYR A 73 -2.10 7.31 -6.14
C TYR A 73 -1.20 7.56 -7.34
N GLY A 74 0.00 8.10 -7.15
CA GLY A 74 0.97 8.28 -8.23
C GLY A 74 1.27 6.98 -9.00
N LEU A 75 1.24 5.83 -8.31
CA LEU A 75 1.50 4.53 -8.92
C LEU A 75 0.25 3.91 -9.56
N ILE A 76 -0.91 3.98 -8.91
CA ILE A 76 -2.11 3.29 -9.39
C ILE A 76 -2.91 4.11 -10.42
N PHE A 77 -2.86 5.45 -10.37
CA PHE A 77 -3.74 6.31 -11.17
C PHE A 77 -3.51 6.17 -12.69
N PRO A 78 -2.27 6.09 -13.21
CA PRO A 78 -2.05 5.82 -14.63
C PRO A 78 -2.73 4.52 -15.08
N SER A 79 -2.63 3.46 -14.28
CA SER A 79 -3.24 2.16 -14.57
C SER A 79 -4.77 2.15 -14.38
N LEU A 80 -5.33 3.03 -13.54
CA LEU A 80 -6.78 3.20 -13.41
C LEU A 80 -7.39 3.93 -14.62
N LEU A 81 -6.62 4.77 -15.31
CA LEU A 81 -7.07 5.51 -16.49
C LEU A 81 -6.97 4.71 -17.79
N GLN A 82 -6.16 3.65 -17.80
CA GLN A 82 -6.06 2.73 -18.92
C GLN A 82 -7.31 1.83 -18.92
N ARG A 83 -8.22 2.08 -19.87
CA ARG A 83 -9.32 1.18 -20.23
C ARG A 83 -8.98 0.41 -21.48
#